data_AF-A0A424QW06-F1
#
_entry.id   AF-A0A424QW06-F1
#
_cell.length_a   1.000
_cell.length_b   1.000
_cell.length_c   1.000
_cell.angle_alpha   90.00
_cell.angle_beta   90.00
_cell.angle_gamma   90.00
#
_symmetry.space_group_name_H-M   'P 1'
#
loop_
_entity.id
_entity.type
_entity.pdbx_description
1 polymer ?
#
loop_
_entity_poly.entity_id
_entity_poly.type
_entity_poly.pdbx_seq_one_letter_code
_entity_poly.pdbx_strand_id
1 'polypeptide(L)'
;MANVQASEKTAVIIFTLEHYETLIKIDPITALKLKLFFESVYEQNKAQNDKFFHVDSKKYLALIAHNEMKSSLVGFVKEHYKLINQFPLVATGTTGLLLFKETGLTLSRKVKSGPLGGDQAVGNMISNNNICGVIFFRDPLSAHPHQADIAALGRLCDVYQIPFATNPSTAEAVLTHLSNSSSTDTRHGNPALEKYQERQSQVVKN
;
A
#
# COMPACT_ATOMS: atom_id res chain seq x y z
N MET A 1 24.42 26.69 3.25
CA MET A 1 24.15 25.98 1.98
C MET A 1 25.43 25.28 1.57
N ALA A 2 25.44 23.96 1.51
CA ALA A 2 26.63 23.22 1.06
C ALA A 2 26.57 23.07 -0.46
N ASN A 3 27.55 23.66 -1.16
CA ASN A 3 27.74 23.46 -2.59
C ASN A 3 28.50 22.14 -2.79
N VAL A 4 27.88 21.19 -3.48
CA VAL A 4 28.57 19.97 -3.93
C VAL A 4 29.09 20.24 -5.33
N GLN A 5 30.41 20.24 -5.51
CA GLN A 5 31.07 20.41 -6.79
C GLN A 5 31.77 19.08 -7.16
N ALA A 6 31.48 18.56 -8.35
CA ALA A 6 32.04 17.29 -8.81
C ALA A 6 33.57 17.39 -8.97
N SER A 7 34.28 16.37 -8.48
CA SER A 7 35.76 16.33 -8.44
C SER A 7 36.41 16.17 -9.83
N GLU A 8 35.67 15.74 -10.85
CA GLU A 8 36.18 15.48 -12.19
C GLU A 8 35.14 15.86 -13.26
N LYS A 9 35.57 16.02 -14.52
CA LYS A 9 34.67 16.25 -15.66
C LYS A 9 33.84 14.98 -15.91
N THR A 10 32.63 14.95 -15.35
CA THR A 10 31.68 13.86 -15.59
C THR A 10 30.72 14.22 -16.71
N ALA A 11 30.53 13.31 -17.66
CA ALA A 11 29.42 13.36 -18.62
C ALA A 11 28.34 12.38 -18.15
N VAL A 12 27.09 12.84 -18.09
CA VAL A 12 25.93 11.99 -17.81
C VAL A 12 25.26 11.67 -19.14
N ILE A 13 25.08 10.39 -19.43
CA ILE A 13 24.40 9.92 -20.63
C ILE A 13 23.19 9.10 -20.19
N ILE A 14 22.03 9.36 -20.80
CA ILE A 14 20.83 8.56 -20.61
C ILE A 14 20.85 7.44 -21.66
N PHE A 15 21.05 6.22 -21.20
CA PHE A 15 21.07 5.03 -22.04
C PHE A 15 19.74 4.29 -21.90
N THR A 16 18.94 4.27 -22.97
CA THR A 16 17.59 3.70 -22.97
C THR A 16 17.59 2.28 -23.54
N LEU A 17 16.45 1.58 -23.40
CA LEU A 17 16.26 0.28 -24.05
C LEU A 17 16.38 0.38 -25.57
N GLU A 18 15.86 1.44 -26.20
CA GLU A 18 15.99 1.67 -27.63
C GLU A 18 17.45 1.85 -28.08
N HIS A 19 18.28 2.54 -27.28
CA HIS A 19 19.71 2.63 -27.53
C HIS A 19 20.40 1.27 -27.42
N TYR A 20 20.00 0.44 -26.46
CA TYR A 20 20.53 -0.91 -26.29
C TYR A 20 20.14 -1.84 -27.44
N GLU A 21 18.88 -1.81 -27.89
CA GLU A 21 18.40 -2.58 -29.05
C GLU A 21 19.15 -2.20 -30.34
N THR A 22 19.42 -0.90 -30.52
CA THR A 22 20.22 -0.40 -31.62
C THR A 22 21.67 -0.89 -31.52
N LEU A 23 22.25 -0.86 -30.32
CA LEU A 23 23.60 -1.34 -30.07
C LEU A 23 23.75 -2.84 -30.33
N ILE A 24 22.76 -3.66 -29.97
CA ILE A 24 22.76 -5.10 -30.29
C ILE A 24 22.91 -5.33 -31.80
N LYS A 25 22.27 -4.51 -32.62
CA LYS A 25 22.30 -4.64 -34.09
C LYS A 25 23.64 -4.20 -34.69
N ILE A 26 24.28 -3.20 -34.09
CA ILE A 26 25.51 -2.58 -34.62
C ILE A 26 26.77 -3.29 -34.09
N ASP A 27 26.82 -3.59 -32.80
CA ASP A 27 27.95 -4.24 -32.13
C ASP A 27 27.46 -5.16 -30.98
N PRO A 28 27.16 -6.44 -31.29
CA PRO A 28 26.68 -7.41 -30.32
C PRO A 28 27.65 -7.69 -29.18
N ILE A 29 28.96 -7.60 -29.43
CA ILE A 29 29.98 -7.91 -28.42
C ILE A 29 30.01 -6.81 -27.37
N THR A 30 29.97 -5.54 -27.80
CA THR A 30 29.88 -4.40 -26.89
C THR A 30 28.54 -4.40 -26.15
N ALA A 31 27.42 -4.74 -26.81
CA ALA A 31 26.14 -4.89 -26.15
C ALA A 31 26.18 -5.96 -25.03
N LEU A 32 26.79 -7.12 -25.29
CA LEU A 32 26.92 -8.18 -24.29
C LEU A 32 27.77 -7.74 -23.08
N LYS A 33 28.91 -7.08 -23.33
CA LYS A 33 29.75 -6.52 -22.25
C LYS A 33 28.99 -5.50 -21.42
N LEU A 34 28.21 -4.64 -22.07
CA LEU A 34 27.40 -3.62 -21.42
C LEU A 34 26.28 -4.24 -20.56
N LYS A 35 25.61 -5.28 -21.06
CA LYS A 35 24.63 -6.06 -20.29
C LYS A 35 25.25 -6.64 -19.02
N LEU A 36 26.38 -7.34 -19.16
CA LEU A 36 27.08 -7.95 -18.04
C LEU A 36 27.53 -6.90 -17.02
N PHE A 37 27.98 -5.73 -17.49
CA PHE A 37 28.30 -4.61 -16.63
C PHE A 37 27.07 -4.11 -15.85
N PHE A 38 25.95 -3.84 -16.51
CA PHE A 38 24.73 -3.39 -15.83
C PHE A 38 24.14 -4.44 -14.90
N GLU A 39 24.19 -5.73 -15.25
CA GLU A 39 23.80 -6.83 -14.37
C GLU A 39 24.69 -6.88 -13.12
N SER A 40 26.01 -6.73 -13.29
CA SER A 40 26.95 -6.68 -12.17
C SER A 40 26.72 -5.47 -11.27
N VAL A 41 26.51 -4.28 -11.86
CA VAL A 41 26.17 -3.06 -11.11
C VAL A 41 24.82 -3.22 -10.41
N TYR A 42 23.83 -3.84 -11.04
CA TYR A 42 22.53 -4.11 -10.43
C TYR A 42 22.67 -5.04 -9.22
N GLU A 43 23.39 -6.17 -9.34
CA GLU A 43 23.59 -7.11 -8.25
C GLU A 43 24.40 -6.50 -7.09
N GLN A 44 25.43 -5.69 -7.39
CA GLN A 44 26.20 -4.97 -6.36
C GLN A 44 25.33 -3.97 -5.59
N ASN A 45 24.40 -3.31 -6.28
CA ASN A 45 23.51 -2.32 -5.68
C ASN A 45 22.17 -2.91 -5.27
N LYS A 46 21.96 -4.23 -5.38
CA LYS A 46 20.65 -4.88 -5.24
C LYS A 46 19.96 -4.56 -3.92
N ALA A 47 20.67 -4.59 -2.80
CA ALA A 47 20.06 -4.22 -1.51
C ALA A 47 19.64 -2.74 -1.41
N GLN A 48 20.29 -1.84 -2.15
CA GLN A 48 19.96 -0.41 -2.21
C GLN A 48 18.88 -0.12 -3.27
N ASN A 49 18.96 -0.79 -4.43
CA ASN A 49 17.97 -0.77 -5.49
C ASN A 49 16.66 -1.41 -5.04
N ASP A 50 16.69 -2.58 -4.40
CA ASP A 50 15.52 -3.24 -3.82
C ASP A 50 14.87 -2.39 -2.74
N LYS A 51 15.62 -1.52 -2.03
CA LYS A 51 15.06 -0.51 -1.12
C LYS A 51 14.43 0.66 -1.87
N PHE A 52 15.03 1.08 -2.98
CA PHE A 52 14.57 2.21 -3.80
C PHE A 52 13.34 1.85 -4.68
N PHE A 53 13.29 0.60 -5.14
CA PHE A 53 12.25 0.00 -5.97
C PHE A 53 11.41 -1.03 -5.19
N HIS A 54 11.48 -1.05 -3.84
CA HIS A 54 10.71 -1.99 -3.04
C HIS A 54 9.22 -1.79 -3.28
N VAL A 55 8.60 -2.71 -3.99
CA VAL A 55 7.14 -2.82 -4.02
C VAL A 55 6.77 -3.83 -2.95
N ASP A 56 6.29 -3.34 -1.80
CA ASP A 56 5.66 -4.22 -0.81
C ASP A 56 4.51 -4.93 -1.53
N SER A 57 4.56 -6.26 -1.64
CA SER A 57 3.53 -7.04 -2.32
C SER A 57 2.46 -7.55 -1.36
N LYS A 58 2.63 -7.31 -0.05
CA LYS A 58 1.69 -7.78 0.96
C LYS A 58 0.37 -7.02 0.86
N LYS A 59 -0.70 -7.78 1.07
CA LYS A 59 -2.08 -7.32 1.12
C LYS A 59 -2.53 -7.29 2.57
N TYR A 60 -2.40 -6.14 3.22
CA TYR A 60 -2.71 -5.99 4.62
C TYR A 60 -4.21 -5.84 4.87
N LEU A 61 -4.68 -6.40 5.97
CA LEU A 61 -5.95 -6.03 6.58
C LEU A 61 -5.72 -4.86 7.54
N ALA A 62 -6.38 -3.73 7.29
CA ALA A 62 -6.26 -2.55 8.14
C ALA A 62 -7.26 -2.60 9.30
N LEU A 63 -6.78 -2.39 10.53
CA LEU A 63 -7.58 -2.35 11.76
C LEU A 63 -7.51 -0.94 12.37
N ILE A 64 -8.66 -0.26 12.40
CA ILE A 64 -8.79 1.14 12.84
C ILE A 64 -10.01 1.26 13.76
N ALA A 65 -9.93 2.08 14.79
CA ALA A 65 -11.07 2.39 15.65
C ALA A 65 -10.98 3.79 16.26
N HIS A 66 -12.12 4.49 16.31
CA HIS A 66 -12.27 5.66 17.18
C HIS A 66 -12.10 5.26 18.64
N ASN A 67 -11.82 6.23 19.52
CA ASN A 67 -11.49 5.94 20.93
C ASN A 67 -12.58 5.12 21.63
N GLU A 68 -13.84 5.53 21.53
CA GLU A 68 -14.99 4.83 22.12
C GLU A 68 -15.24 3.44 21.52
N MET A 69 -14.70 3.17 20.33
CA MET A 69 -14.90 1.90 19.62
C MET A 69 -13.74 0.92 19.76
N LYS A 70 -12.66 1.31 20.45
CA LYS A 70 -11.47 0.45 20.61
C LYS A 70 -11.76 -0.83 21.39
N SER A 71 -12.57 -0.76 22.45
CA SER A 71 -12.99 -1.92 23.23
C SER A 71 -13.81 -2.90 22.38
N SER A 72 -14.73 -2.38 21.57
CA SER A 72 -15.51 -3.16 20.61
C SER A 72 -14.61 -3.86 19.59
N LEU A 73 -13.61 -3.16 19.03
CA LEU A 73 -12.65 -3.76 18.11
C LEU A 73 -11.81 -4.86 18.76
N VAL A 74 -11.39 -4.67 20.02
CA VAL A 74 -10.70 -5.72 20.78
C VAL A 74 -11.58 -6.95 20.96
N GLY A 75 -12.85 -6.76 21.34
CA GLY A 75 -13.82 -7.86 21.49
C GLY A 75 -14.00 -8.64 20.19
N PHE A 76 -14.24 -7.92 19.09
CA PHE A 76 -14.36 -8.50 17.75
C PHE A 76 -13.10 -9.27 17.34
N VAL A 77 -11.92 -8.73 17.60
CA VAL A 77 -10.65 -9.40 17.30
C VAL A 77 -10.46 -10.67 18.13
N LYS A 78 -10.89 -10.69 19.40
CA LYS A 78 -10.84 -11.89 20.24
C LYS A 78 -11.74 -13.00 19.67
N GLU A 79 -12.95 -12.63 19.26
CA GLU A 79 -13.92 -13.54 18.68
C GLU A 79 -13.44 -14.14 17.35
N HIS A 80 -12.87 -13.32 16.46
CA HIS A 80 -12.42 -13.73 15.13
C HIS A 80 -10.91 -13.92 15.01
N TYR A 81 -10.20 -14.13 16.13
CA TYR A 81 -8.73 -14.13 16.19
C TYR A 81 -8.09 -15.04 15.14
N LYS A 82 -8.59 -16.28 15.02
CA LYS A 82 -8.04 -17.28 14.10
C LYS A 82 -8.13 -16.87 12.64
N LEU A 83 -9.17 -16.14 12.25
CA LEU A 83 -9.35 -15.63 10.89
C LEU A 83 -8.48 -14.41 10.65
N ILE A 84 -8.52 -13.44 11.57
CA ILE A 84 -7.76 -12.19 11.45
C ILE A 84 -6.25 -12.45 11.41
N ASN A 85 -5.76 -13.39 12.22
CA ASN A 85 -4.33 -13.71 12.30
C ASN A 85 -3.77 -14.42 11.04
N GLN A 86 -4.60 -14.72 10.04
CA GLN A 86 -4.14 -15.24 8.74
C GLN A 86 -3.66 -14.13 7.79
N PHE A 87 -4.05 -12.88 8.05
CA PHE A 87 -3.68 -11.73 7.23
C PHE A 87 -2.45 -11.04 7.80
N PRO A 88 -1.58 -10.44 6.96
CA PRO A 88 -0.66 -9.43 7.45
C PRO A 88 -1.45 -8.21 7.92
N LEU A 89 -1.17 -7.70 9.12
CA LEU A 89 -2.02 -6.68 9.74
C LEU A 89 -1.34 -5.31 9.75
N VAL A 90 -2.13 -4.27 9.50
CA VAL A 90 -1.75 -2.88 9.73
C VAL A 90 -2.75 -2.19 10.66
N ALA A 91 -2.27 -1.44 11.66
CA ALA A 91 -3.15 -0.68 12.55
C ALA A 91 -2.57 0.70 12.90
N THR A 92 -3.46 1.62 13.26
CA THR A 92 -3.09 2.94 13.79
C THR A 92 -2.53 2.83 15.21
N GLY A 93 -1.66 3.78 15.58
CA GLY A 93 -0.73 3.63 16.70
C GLY A 93 -1.33 3.12 18.02
N THR A 94 -2.35 3.79 18.55
CA THR A 94 -3.00 3.42 19.82
C THR A 94 -3.82 2.14 19.71
N THR A 95 -4.47 1.95 18.56
CA THR A 95 -5.30 0.75 18.30
C THR A 95 -4.41 -0.49 18.27
N GLY A 96 -3.30 -0.43 17.55
CA GLY A 96 -2.38 -1.54 17.44
C GLY A 96 -1.72 -1.95 18.76
N LEU A 97 -1.33 -0.98 19.57
CA LEU A 97 -0.79 -1.25 20.90
C LEU A 97 -1.83 -1.93 21.81
N LEU A 98 -3.07 -1.46 21.77
CA LEU A 98 -4.16 -2.04 22.56
C LEU A 98 -4.46 -3.48 22.13
N LEU A 99 -4.54 -3.73 20.81
CA LEU A 99 -4.76 -5.07 20.28
C LEU A 99 -3.66 -6.04 20.72
N PHE A 100 -2.39 -5.66 20.57
CA PHE A 100 -1.28 -6.50 21.03
C PHE A 100 -1.38 -6.82 22.53
N LYS A 101 -1.65 -5.82 23.36
CA LYS A 101 -1.77 -5.99 24.82
C LYS A 101 -2.92 -6.93 25.21
N GLU A 102 -4.07 -6.77 24.58
CA GLU A 102 -5.32 -7.43 25.01
C GLU A 102 -5.55 -8.79 24.36
N THR A 103 -4.91 -9.07 23.21
CA THR A 103 -5.16 -10.28 22.43
C THR A 103 -3.89 -11.03 22.01
N GLY A 104 -2.71 -10.43 22.19
CA GLY A 104 -1.44 -10.98 21.69
C GLY A 104 -1.26 -10.86 20.17
N LEU A 105 -2.18 -10.19 19.48
CA LEU A 105 -2.16 -10.06 18.02
C LEU A 105 -0.95 -9.25 17.57
N THR A 106 -0.09 -9.86 16.76
CA THR A 106 1.13 -9.22 16.25
C THR A 106 0.82 -8.50 14.96
N LEU A 107 1.22 -7.22 14.88
CA LEU A 107 1.05 -6.42 13.67
C LEU A 107 2.25 -6.53 12.76
N SER A 108 1.99 -6.70 11.46
CA SER A 108 3.03 -6.63 10.44
C SER A 108 3.50 -5.20 10.20
N ARG A 109 2.60 -4.22 10.38
CA ARG A 109 2.90 -2.79 10.23
C ARG A 109 2.10 -1.95 11.23
N LYS A 110 2.73 -0.90 11.76
CA LYS A 110 2.09 0.11 12.60
C LYS A 110 2.23 1.48 11.94
N VAL A 111 1.13 2.21 11.85
CA VAL A 111 1.11 3.60 11.36
C VAL A 111 0.79 4.56 12.52
N LYS A 112 0.88 5.87 12.28
CA LYS A 112 0.52 6.90 13.27
C LYS A 112 -0.96 6.82 13.65
N SER A 113 -1.40 7.57 14.66
CA SER A 113 -2.83 7.73 14.94
C SER A 113 -3.52 8.49 13.80
N GLY A 114 -4.82 8.29 13.60
CA GLY A 114 -5.62 8.97 12.57
C GLY A 114 -5.38 10.48 12.52
N PRO A 115 -5.59 11.23 13.62
CA PRO A 115 -5.34 12.68 13.70
C PRO A 115 -3.90 13.12 13.38
N LEU A 116 -2.93 12.21 13.44
CA LEU A 116 -1.51 12.48 13.15
C LEU A 116 -1.08 11.94 11.77
N GLY A 117 -2.04 11.67 10.88
CA GLY A 117 -1.81 11.21 9.50
C GLY A 117 -1.84 9.69 9.32
N GLY A 118 -2.32 8.92 10.31
CA GLY A 118 -2.47 7.48 10.22
C GLY A 118 -3.43 7.06 9.10
N ASP A 119 -4.55 7.76 8.96
CA ASP A 119 -5.58 7.45 7.95
C ASP A 119 -5.06 7.71 6.54
N GLN A 120 -4.27 8.77 6.35
CA GLN A 120 -3.58 9.07 5.10
C GLN A 120 -2.52 8.02 4.76
N ALA A 121 -1.79 7.51 5.76
CA ALA A 121 -0.83 6.44 5.54
C ALA A 121 -1.50 5.14 5.05
N VAL A 122 -2.67 4.79 5.60
CA VAL A 122 -3.49 3.68 5.09
C VAL A 122 -4.03 4.00 3.70
N GLY A 123 -4.49 5.23 3.45
CA GLY A 123 -4.93 5.67 2.12
C GLY A 123 -3.85 5.53 1.04
N ASN A 124 -2.60 5.87 1.37
CA ASN A 124 -1.45 5.64 0.49
C ASN A 124 -1.27 4.15 0.18
N MET A 125 -1.37 3.29 1.21
CA MET A 125 -1.30 1.83 1.01
C MET A 125 -2.44 1.30 0.14
N ILE A 126 -3.65 1.87 0.23
CA ILE A 126 -4.76 1.52 -0.67
C ILE A 126 -4.38 1.83 -2.13
N SER A 127 -3.87 3.04 -2.41
CA SER A 127 -3.50 3.43 -3.77
C SER A 127 -2.34 2.61 -4.37
N ASN A 128 -1.48 2.06 -3.51
CA ASN A 128 -0.39 1.17 -3.89
C ASN A 128 -0.79 -0.31 -3.90
N ASN A 129 -2.09 -0.60 -3.84
CA ASN A 129 -2.62 -1.96 -3.89
C ASN A 129 -2.11 -2.85 -2.72
N ASN A 130 -1.80 -2.26 -1.57
CA ASN A 130 -1.28 -2.95 -0.39
C ASN A 130 -2.35 -3.32 0.63
N ILE A 131 -3.62 -2.98 0.43
CA ILE A 131 -4.69 -3.26 1.38
C ILE A 131 -5.68 -4.24 0.73
N CYS A 132 -6.01 -5.34 1.41
CA CYS A 132 -7.08 -6.26 0.98
C CYS A 132 -8.44 -5.91 1.61
N GLY A 133 -8.45 -5.23 2.75
CA GLY A 133 -9.66 -4.82 3.43
C GLY A 133 -9.38 -3.82 4.53
N VAL A 134 -10.41 -3.07 4.90
CA VAL A 134 -10.36 -2.09 5.99
C VAL A 134 -11.49 -2.36 6.96
N ILE A 135 -11.15 -2.60 8.22
CA ILE A 135 -12.07 -2.63 9.35
C ILE A 135 -11.85 -1.37 10.16
N PHE A 136 -12.79 -0.44 10.09
CA PHE A 136 -12.75 0.83 10.79
C PHE A 136 -13.98 1.00 11.68
N PHE A 137 -13.90 0.65 12.95
CA PHE A 137 -15.01 0.88 13.87
C PHE A 137 -15.12 2.36 14.22
N ARG A 138 -16.12 3.00 13.62
CA ARG A 138 -16.39 4.43 13.78
C ARG A 138 -17.37 4.64 14.92
N ASP A 139 -17.08 5.65 15.72
CA ASP A 139 -18.05 6.26 16.64
C ASP A 139 -18.90 7.27 15.84
N PRO A 140 -20.21 7.02 15.65
CA PRO A 140 -21.10 7.90 14.90
C PRO A 140 -21.71 9.02 15.75
N LEU A 141 -21.50 9.03 17.07
CA LEU A 141 -22.13 9.96 18.00
C LEU A 141 -21.21 11.10 18.43
N SER A 142 -19.89 10.93 18.31
CA SER A 142 -18.92 11.98 18.60
C SER A 142 -18.46 12.72 17.35
N ALA A 143 -18.11 14.01 17.51
CA ALA A 143 -17.40 14.78 16.49
C ALA A 143 -15.92 14.37 16.45
N HIS A 144 -15.37 14.19 15.25
CA HIS A 144 -13.97 13.79 15.05
C HIS A 144 -13.18 14.91 14.37
N PRO A 145 -12.04 15.36 14.95
CA PRO A 145 -11.22 16.43 14.37
C PRO A 145 -10.66 16.15 12.97
N HIS A 146 -10.66 14.87 12.56
CA HIS A 146 -10.09 14.35 11.32
C HIS A 146 -11.18 13.78 10.39
N GLN A 147 -12.41 14.31 10.45
CA GLN A 147 -13.54 13.83 9.65
C GLN A 147 -13.25 13.83 8.13
N ALA A 148 -12.49 14.82 7.64
CA ALA A 148 -12.08 14.89 6.24
C ALA A 148 -11.19 13.70 5.85
N ASP A 149 -10.29 13.27 6.73
CA ASP A 149 -9.41 12.13 6.49
C ASP A 149 -10.21 10.81 6.44
N ILE A 150 -11.21 10.65 7.33
CA ILE A 150 -12.11 9.49 7.35
C ILE A 150 -12.90 9.38 6.03
N ALA A 151 -13.44 10.52 5.56
CA ALA A 151 -14.17 10.58 4.29
C ALA A 151 -13.25 10.28 3.10
N ALA A 152 -12.03 10.82 3.11
CA ALA A 152 -11.04 10.55 2.08
C ALA A 152 -10.64 9.07 2.03
N LEU A 153 -10.48 8.42 3.19
CA LEU A 153 -10.19 6.99 3.28
C LEU A 153 -11.33 6.14 2.69
N GLY A 154 -12.58 6.43 3.07
CA GLY A 154 -13.75 5.73 2.51
C GLY A 154 -13.85 5.89 0.99
N ARG A 155 -13.66 7.12 0.48
CA ARG A 155 -13.62 7.39 -0.96
C ARG A 155 -12.53 6.58 -1.67
N LEU A 156 -11.34 6.42 -1.07
CA LEU A 156 -10.29 5.57 -1.65
C LEU A 156 -10.72 4.10 -1.69
N CYS A 157 -11.37 3.59 -0.65
CA CYS A 157 -11.94 2.24 -0.69
C CYS A 157 -12.94 2.08 -1.84
N ASP A 158 -13.81 3.06 -2.09
CA ASP A 158 -14.76 3.03 -3.20
C ASP A 158 -14.04 3.08 -4.57
N VAL A 159 -13.01 3.92 -4.69
CA VAL A 159 -12.22 4.03 -5.93
C VAL A 159 -11.55 2.70 -6.28
N TYR A 160 -10.89 2.08 -5.31
CA TYR A 160 -10.09 0.86 -5.51
C TYR A 160 -10.85 -0.45 -5.20
N GLN A 161 -12.15 -0.35 -4.93
CA GLN A 161 -13.04 -1.47 -4.62
C GLN A 161 -12.50 -2.34 -3.48
N ILE A 162 -12.01 -1.68 -2.42
CA ILE A 162 -11.53 -2.33 -1.21
C ILE A 162 -12.72 -2.55 -0.26
N PRO A 163 -12.96 -3.78 0.22
CA PRO A 163 -13.95 -4.05 1.26
C PRO A 163 -13.73 -3.15 2.48
N PHE A 164 -14.74 -2.34 2.81
CA PHE A 164 -14.68 -1.34 3.88
C PHE A 164 -15.79 -1.55 4.91
N ALA A 165 -15.43 -2.14 6.05
CA ALA A 165 -16.33 -2.36 7.16
C ALA A 165 -16.24 -1.21 8.17
N THR A 166 -17.38 -0.67 8.58
CA THR A 166 -17.41 0.49 9.48
C THR A 166 -18.03 0.23 10.85
N ASN A 167 -18.45 -1.01 11.08
CA ASN A 167 -19.07 -1.54 12.30
C ASN A 167 -18.80 -3.06 12.38
N PRO A 168 -19.08 -3.72 13.52
CA PRO A 168 -18.81 -5.15 13.70
C PRO A 168 -19.53 -6.07 12.71
N SER A 169 -20.82 -5.84 12.45
CA SER A 169 -21.61 -6.69 11.55
C SER A 169 -21.09 -6.66 10.12
N THR A 170 -20.72 -5.48 9.61
CA THR A 170 -20.08 -5.37 8.29
C THR A 170 -18.68 -5.98 8.30
N ALA A 171 -17.95 -5.92 9.42
CA ALA A 171 -16.62 -6.50 9.52
C ALA A 171 -16.64 -8.03 9.47
N GLU A 172 -17.63 -8.66 10.08
CA GLU A 172 -17.83 -10.11 9.97
C GLU A 172 -18.11 -10.53 8.51
N ALA A 173 -18.97 -9.79 7.81
CA ALA A 173 -19.25 -10.02 6.40
C ALA A 173 -17.98 -9.85 5.53
N VAL A 174 -17.20 -8.79 5.79
CA VAL A 174 -15.93 -8.55 5.10
C VAL A 174 -14.92 -9.67 5.39
N LEU A 175 -14.75 -10.08 6.65
CA LEU A 175 -13.84 -11.18 6.99
C LEU A 175 -14.23 -12.48 6.31
N THR A 176 -15.53 -12.79 6.28
CA THR A 176 -16.06 -13.98 5.59
C THR A 176 -15.79 -13.93 4.09
N HIS A 177 -15.97 -12.76 3.46
CA HIS A 177 -15.63 -12.57 2.05
C HIS A 177 -14.13 -12.74 1.79
N LEU A 178 -13.28 -12.19 2.66
CA LEU A 178 -11.82 -12.26 2.54
C LEU A 178 -11.28 -13.67 2.81
N SER A 179 -11.93 -14.47 3.66
CA SER A 179 -11.50 -15.85 3.93
C SER A 179 -11.89 -16.81 2.81
N ASN A 180 -13.02 -16.55 2.15
CA ASN A 180 -13.55 -17.42 1.09
C ASN A 180 -12.94 -17.13 -0.28
N SER A 181 -12.37 -15.94 -0.48
CA SER A 181 -11.69 -15.57 -1.73
C SER A 181 -10.34 -16.28 -1.83
N SER A 182 -10.38 -17.51 -2.33
CA SER A 182 -9.20 -18.33 -2.60
C SER A 182 -8.41 -17.73 -3.77
N SER A 183 -7.32 -16.99 -3.48
CA SER A 183 -6.19 -16.67 -4.39
C SER A 183 -6.43 -15.92 -5.71
N THR A 184 -7.66 -15.70 -6.16
CA THR A 184 -7.94 -14.77 -7.27
C THR A 184 -8.50 -13.47 -6.71
N ASP A 185 -7.72 -12.39 -6.83
CA ASP A 185 -8.07 -11.01 -6.53
C ASP A 185 -9.16 -10.53 -7.53
N THR A 186 -10.34 -11.17 -7.52
CA THR A 186 -11.49 -10.77 -8.35
C THR A 186 -12.19 -9.60 -7.69
N ARG A 187 -11.47 -8.49 -7.49
CA ARG A 187 -12.15 -7.21 -7.26
C ARG A 187 -12.91 -6.89 -8.53
N HIS A 188 -14.18 -6.57 -8.38
CA HIS A 188 -14.93 -5.99 -9.49
C HIS A 188 -14.22 -4.71 -9.89
N GLY A 189 -13.96 -4.54 -11.19
CA GLY A 189 -13.38 -3.29 -11.70
C GLY A 189 -14.27 -2.11 -11.32
N ASN A 190 -13.68 -0.92 -11.19
CA ASN A 190 -14.44 0.31 -10.99
C ASN A 190 -14.59 1.01 -12.34
N PRO A 191 -15.78 0.96 -12.98
CA PRO A 191 -15.97 1.54 -14.32
C PRO A 191 -15.67 3.04 -14.37
N ALA A 192 -15.88 3.75 -13.25
CA ALA A 192 -15.59 5.18 -13.17
C ALA A 192 -14.07 5.44 -13.15
N LEU A 193 -13.30 4.58 -12.48
CA LEU A 193 -11.84 4.64 -12.46
C LEU A 193 -11.25 4.28 -13.83
N GLU A 194 -11.73 3.21 -14.45
CA GLU A 194 -11.31 2.75 -15.78
C GLU A 194 -11.51 3.87 -16.82
N LYS A 195 -12.72 4.42 -16.90
CA LYS A 195 -13.05 5.55 -17.78
C LYS A 195 -12.24 6.82 -17.47
N TYR A 196 -11.81 7.01 -16.22
CA TYR A 196 -10.94 8.13 -15.87
C TYR A 196 -9.51 7.92 -16.38
N GLN A 197 -8.94 6.73 -16.19
CA GLN A 197 -7.59 6.38 -16.65
C GLN A 197 -7.47 6.43 -18.19
N GLU A 198 -8.49 5.95 -18.91
CA GLU A 198 -8.56 6.06 -20.37
C GLU A 198 -8.50 7.52 -20.84
N ARG A 199 -9.28 8.41 -20.22
CA ARG A 199 -9.29 9.85 -20.55
C ARG A 199 -7.94 10.51 -20.26
N GLN A 200 -7.30 10.19 -19.13
CA GLN A 200 -5.98 10.74 -18.81
C GLN A 200 -4.91 10.29 -19.81
N SER A 201 -4.98 9.04 -20.27
CA SER A 201 -4.06 8.51 -21.28
C SER A 201 -4.20 9.19 -22.64
N GLN A 202 -5.38 9.74 -22.95
CA GLN A 202 -5.63 10.53 -24.16
C GLN A 202 -5.10 11.96 -24.04
N VAL A 203 -5.15 12.56 -22.83
CA VAL A 203 -4.60 13.91 -22.59
C VAL A 203 -3.08 13.94 -22.75
N VAL A 204 -2.37 12.91 -22.29
CA VAL A 204 -0.91 12.82 -22.38
C VAL A 204 -0.40 12.63 -23.81
N LYS A 205 -1.26 12.20 -24.75
CA LYS A 205 -0.92 11.98 -26.16
C LYS A 205 -1.08 13.22 -27.05
N ASN A 206 -1.61 14.32 -26.52
CA ASN A 206 -1.78 15.61 -27.19
C ASN A 206 -0.81 16.65 -26.63
#